data_AF-A0A5C1AVM0-F1
#
_entry.id   AF-A0A5C1AVM0-F1
#
_cell.length_a   1.000
_cell.length_b   1.000
_cell.length_c   1.000
_cell.angle_alpha   90.00
_cell.angle_beta   90.00
_cell.angle_gamma   90.00
#
_symmetry.space_group_name_H-M   'P 1'
#
loop_
_entity.id
_entity.type
_entity.pdbx_description
1 polymer ?
#
loop_
_entity_poly.entity_id
_entity_poly.type
_entity_poly.pdbx_seq_one_letter_code
_entity_poly.pdbx_strand_id
1 'polypeptide(L)'
;MTGQANTGTVGRRVELRRVMFKAIAGRVKAAASAIDDAVRQTHAARLAIMAVRLRRPLPLLAILIGATLLFCLYLAWSSGRGVFLVLSPASPTGIGAGIAGVLAGLAVLELCAAFAIAMMTGALQLAYDTGRHRVRALLLIACAMVLAGLGWRLSALDPTALSLPAILPMLAGAGLVALTIWFERAYLRPAYPGFRDFWVDVVDARLFLMRAAHGE
;
A
#
# COMPACT_ATOMS: atom_id res chain seq x y z
N MET A 1 -3.52 25.99 68.41
CA MET A 1 -3.84 26.57 67.09
C MET A 1 -2.80 26.11 66.07
N THR A 2 -2.95 24.92 65.48
CA THR A 2 -1.96 24.35 64.51
C THR A 2 -2.65 23.41 63.51
N GLY A 3 -3.75 23.85 62.89
CA GLY A 3 -4.58 23.00 62.02
C GLY A 3 -4.73 23.47 60.56
N GLN A 4 -4.15 24.61 60.18
CA GLN A 4 -4.52 25.28 58.91
C GLN A 4 -3.45 25.24 57.81
N ALA A 5 -2.25 24.70 58.08
CA ALA A 5 -1.13 24.75 57.13
C ALA A 5 -1.04 23.53 56.17
N ASN A 6 -1.71 22.41 56.46
CA ASN A 6 -1.54 21.16 55.71
C ASN A 6 -2.55 20.93 54.58
N THR A 7 -3.67 21.66 54.55
CA THR A 7 -4.71 21.51 53.51
C THR A 7 -4.35 22.23 52.21
N GLY A 8 -3.62 23.36 52.30
CA GLY A 8 -3.20 24.13 51.13
C GLY A 8 -2.13 23.45 50.26
N THR A 9 -1.23 22.67 50.85
CA THR A 9 -0.14 21.98 50.13
C THR A 9 -0.63 20.73 49.37
N VAL A 10 -1.63 20.03 49.90
CA VAL A 10 -2.27 18.88 49.26
C VAL A 10 -3.13 19.34 48.07
N GLY A 11 -3.92 20.40 48.24
CA GLY A 11 -4.72 21.00 47.15
C GLY A 11 -3.85 21.44 45.97
N ARG A 12 -2.73 22.12 46.25
CA ARG A 12 -1.77 22.58 45.23
C ARG A 12 -1.12 21.44 44.45
N ARG A 13 -0.79 20.32 45.11
CA ARG A 13 -0.20 19.13 44.45
C ARG A 13 -1.21 18.41 43.55
N VAL A 14 -2.48 18.33 43.97
CA VAL A 14 -3.55 17.72 43.16
C VAL A 14 -3.85 18.58 41.94
N GLU A 15 -3.85 19.91 42.10
CA GLU A 15 -4.06 20.86 41.01
C GLU A 15 -2.90 20.86 40.01
N LEU A 16 -1.64 20.87 40.48
CA LEU A 16 -0.45 20.70 39.63
C LEU A 16 -0.47 19.39 38.85
N ARG A 17 -0.88 18.27 39.48
CA ARG A 17 -1.04 16.98 38.78
C ARG A 17 -2.12 17.05 37.71
N ARG A 18 -3.28 17.65 38.00
CA ARG A 18 -4.35 17.81 36.99
C ARG A 18 -3.91 18.66 35.81
N VAL A 19 -3.20 19.76 36.05
CA VAL A 19 -2.66 20.64 35.01
C VAL A 19 -1.61 19.90 34.17
N MET A 20 -0.68 19.17 34.78
CA MET A 20 0.28 18.31 34.06
C MET A 20 -0.41 17.23 33.22
N PHE A 21 -1.40 16.52 33.78
CA PHE A 21 -2.14 15.49 33.04
C PHE A 21 -2.90 16.07 31.85
N LYS A 22 -3.51 17.26 32.00
CA LYS A 22 -4.19 17.96 30.90
C LYS A 22 -3.20 18.42 29.81
N ALA A 23 -2.03 18.91 30.21
CA ALA A 23 -0.97 19.29 29.29
C ALA A 23 -0.38 18.09 28.54
N ILE A 24 -0.16 16.97 29.23
CA ILE A 24 0.31 15.71 28.62
C ILE A 24 -0.76 15.15 27.67
N ALA A 25 -2.03 15.11 28.09
CA ALA A 25 -3.13 14.66 27.23
C ALA A 25 -3.30 15.55 25.99
N GLY A 26 -3.14 16.87 26.13
CA GLY A 26 -3.14 17.82 25.01
C GLY A 26 -1.98 17.57 24.04
N ARG A 27 -0.77 17.32 24.55
CA ARG A 27 0.41 16.98 23.74
C ARG A 27 0.28 15.63 23.06
N VAL A 28 -0.27 14.63 23.73
CA VAL A 28 -0.55 13.30 23.14
C VAL A 28 -1.61 13.42 22.05
N LYS A 29 -2.66 14.22 22.26
CA LYS A 29 -3.68 14.48 21.23
C LYS A 29 -3.12 15.22 20.03
N ALA A 30 -2.26 16.21 20.25
CA ALA A 30 -1.58 16.95 19.19
C ALA A 30 -0.56 16.09 18.42
N ALA A 31 0.16 15.22 19.12
CA ALA A 31 1.05 14.24 18.49
C ALA A 31 0.24 13.20 17.70
N ALA A 32 -0.88 12.73 18.23
CA ALA A 32 -1.78 11.81 17.53
C ALA A 32 -2.41 12.45 16.29
N SER A 33 -2.80 13.72 16.34
CA SER A 33 -3.32 14.44 15.16
C SER A 33 -2.23 14.73 14.14
N ALA A 34 -1.02 15.08 14.57
CA ALA A 34 0.12 15.27 13.66
C ALA A 34 0.55 13.96 13.00
N ILE A 35 0.46 12.84 13.73
CA ILE A 35 0.68 11.50 13.19
C ILE A 35 -0.46 11.13 12.23
N ASP A 36 -1.72 11.42 12.54
CA ASP A 36 -2.85 11.16 11.62
C ASP A 36 -2.74 11.98 10.34
N ASP A 37 -2.35 13.25 10.42
CA ASP A 37 -2.12 14.11 9.25
C ASP A 37 -0.89 13.66 8.46
N ALA A 38 0.21 13.27 9.13
CA ALA A 38 1.39 12.71 8.47
C ALA A 38 1.07 11.36 7.79
N VAL A 39 0.27 10.51 8.44
CA VAL A 39 -0.21 9.23 7.89
C VAL A 39 -1.13 9.49 6.70
N ARG A 40 -2.01 10.49 6.72
CA ARG A 40 -2.82 10.87 5.57
C ARG A 40 -2.00 11.40 4.39
N GLN A 41 -0.82 11.95 4.65
CA GLN A 41 0.12 12.36 3.61
C GLN A 41 0.90 11.20 2.98
N THR A 42 0.86 10.00 3.58
CA THR A 42 1.59 8.83 3.07
C THR A 42 1.05 8.31 1.73
N HIS A 43 1.94 7.80 0.90
CA HIS A 43 1.58 7.14 -0.36
C HIS A 43 0.76 5.87 -0.10
N ALA A 44 1.01 5.16 0.99
CA ALA A 44 0.22 3.99 1.38
C ALA A 44 -1.24 4.36 1.70
N ALA A 45 -1.48 5.46 2.42
CA ALA A 45 -2.83 5.95 2.68
C ALA A 45 -3.55 6.37 1.39
N ARG A 46 -2.84 7.03 0.46
CA ARG A 46 -3.39 7.38 -0.85
C ARG A 46 -3.80 6.14 -1.64
N LEU A 47 -2.97 5.10 -1.68
CA LEU A 47 -3.31 3.81 -2.30
C LEU A 47 -4.56 3.18 -1.68
N ALA A 48 -4.66 3.20 -0.35
CA ALA A 48 -5.82 2.67 0.36
C ALA A 48 -7.12 3.44 0.02
N ILE A 49 -7.06 4.77 0.00
CA ILE A 49 -8.19 5.63 -0.38
C ILE A 49 -8.60 5.36 -1.83
N MET A 50 -7.63 5.26 -2.76
CA MET A 50 -7.88 4.93 -4.16
C MET A 50 -8.58 3.58 -4.28
N ALA A 51 -8.12 2.53 -3.58
CA ALA A 51 -8.73 1.21 -3.59
C ALA A 51 -10.20 1.24 -3.13
N VAL A 52 -10.50 1.98 -2.07
CA VAL A 52 -11.87 2.11 -1.54
C VAL A 52 -12.77 2.88 -2.50
N ARG A 53 -12.30 4.02 -3.04
CA ARG A 53 -13.09 4.86 -3.95
C ARG A 53 -13.36 4.17 -5.29
N LEU A 54 -12.42 3.40 -5.82
CA LEU A 54 -12.59 2.68 -7.09
C LEU A 54 -13.48 1.43 -6.99
N ARG A 55 -13.78 0.95 -5.78
CA ARG A 55 -14.50 -0.32 -5.57
C ARG A 55 -15.87 -0.36 -6.25
N ARG A 56 -16.57 0.78 -6.30
CA ARG A 56 -17.90 0.89 -6.93
C ARG A 56 -17.85 1.04 -8.47
N PRO A 57 -17.09 1.99 -9.05
CA PRO A 57 -17.09 2.19 -10.50
C PRO A 57 -16.25 1.17 -11.28
N LEU A 58 -15.19 0.63 -10.68
CA LEU A 58 -14.16 -0.19 -11.33
C LEU A 58 -13.66 -1.28 -10.37
N PRO A 59 -14.46 -2.33 -10.09
CA PRO A 59 -14.16 -3.31 -9.04
C PRO A 59 -12.85 -4.07 -9.28
N LEU A 60 -12.49 -4.35 -10.54
CA LEU A 60 -11.24 -5.04 -10.86
C LEU A 60 -10.00 -4.18 -10.61
N LEU A 61 -10.07 -2.89 -10.97
CA LEU A 61 -8.98 -1.96 -10.69
C LEU A 61 -8.83 -1.75 -9.19
N ALA A 62 -9.94 -1.68 -8.44
CA ALA A 62 -9.92 -1.63 -6.98
C ALA A 62 -9.30 -2.89 -6.36
N ILE A 63 -9.63 -4.08 -6.87
CA ILE A 63 -9.01 -5.34 -6.44
C ILE A 63 -7.51 -5.31 -6.74
N LEU A 64 -7.09 -4.84 -7.91
CA LEU A 64 -5.68 -4.75 -8.28
C LEU A 64 -4.91 -3.78 -7.37
N ILE A 65 -5.44 -2.59 -7.12
CA ILE A 65 -4.85 -1.60 -6.20
C ILE A 65 -4.81 -2.16 -4.78
N GLY A 66 -5.88 -2.82 -4.34
CA GLY A 66 -5.93 -3.50 -3.04
C GLY A 66 -4.91 -4.61 -2.92
N ALA A 67 -4.73 -5.43 -3.96
CA ALA A 67 -3.71 -6.47 -4.02
C ALA A 67 -2.30 -5.87 -3.99
N THR A 68 -2.06 -4.77 -4.71
CA THR A 68 -0.79 -4.03 -4.66
C THR A 68 -0.53 -3.48 -3.25
N LEU A 69 -1.52 -2.90 -2.59
CA LEU A 69 -1.39 -2.43 -1.20
C LEU A 69 -1.05 -3.59 -0.25
N LEU A 70 -1.75 -4.72 -0.36
CA LEU A 70 -1.45 -5.92 0.44
C LEU A 70 -0.04 -6.43 0.18
N PHE A 71 0.42 -6.39 -1.07
CA PHE A 71 1.78 -6.76 -1.44
C PHE A 71 2.81 -5.79 -0.82
N CYS A 72 2.57 -4.47 -0.87
CA CYS A 72 3.42 -3.49 -0.21
C CYS A 72 3.48 -3.71 1.31
N LEU A 73 2.34 -4.01 1.95
CA LEU A 73 2.28 -4.33 3.38
C LEU A 73 3.06 -5.60 3.73
N TYR A 74 2.96 -6.63 2.88
CA TYR A 74 3.72 -7.86 3.05
C TYR A 74 5.23 -7.61 2.92
N LEU A 75 5.67 -6.84 1.91
CA LEU A 75 7.07 -6.45 1.75
C LEU A 75 7.57 -5.67 2.96
N ALA A 76 6.82 -4.65 3.38
CA ALA A 76 7.14 -3.86 4.57
C ALA A 76 7.30 -4.73 5.83
N TRP A 77 6.36 -5.65 6.07
CA TRP A 77 6.42 -6.59 7.18
C TRP A 77 7.63 -7.50 7.10
N SER A 78 7.87 -8.13 5.94
CA SER A 78 9.00 -9.05 5.75
C SER A 78 10.34 -8.35 5.90
N SER A 79 10.50 -7.14 5.36
CA SER A 79 11.71 -6.32 5.49
C SER A 79 11.94 -5.87 6.93
N GLY A 80 10.90 -5.34 7.61
CA GLY A 80 11.01 -4.91 9.01
C GLY A 80 11.34 -6.06 9.94
N ARG A 81 10.71 -7.23 9.73
CA ARG A 81 11.05 -8.47 10.44
C ARG A 81 12.48 -8.91 10.17
N GLY A 82 12.94 -8.83 8.92
CA GLY A 82 14.32 -9.16 8.54
C GLY A 82 15.34 -8.30 9.29
N VAL A 83 15.14 -6.98 9.31
CA VAL A 83 16.00 -6.03 10.03
C VAL A 83 15.98 -6.30 11.54
N PHE A 84 14.80 -6.55 12.12
CA PHE A 84 14.68 -6.90 13.53
C PHE A 84 15.49 -8.16 13.87
N LEU A 85 15.34 -9.24 13.09
CA LEU A 85 16.03 -10.50 13.33
C LEU A 85 17.55 -10.34 13.23
N VAL A 86 18.04 -9.56 12.26
CA VAL A 86 19.48 -9.29 12.08
C VAL A 86 20.06 -8.46 13.25
N LEU A 87 19.31 -7.48 13.75
CA LEU A 87 19.78 -6.58 14.82
C LEU A 87 19.53 -7.10 16.23
N SER A 88 18.60 -8.06 16.40
CA SER A 88 18.25 -8.62 17.70
C SER A 88 19.42 -9.20 18.51
N PRO A 89 20.43 -9.88 17.91
CA PRO A 89 21.57 -10.40 18.68
C PRO A 89 22.49 -9.30 19.20
N ALA A 90 22.49 -8.14 18.55
CA ALA A 90 23.31 -6.97 18.92
C ALA A 90 22.58 -5.98 19.84
N SER A 91 21.30 -6.23 20.16
CA SER A 91 20.47 -5.34 20.98
C SER A 91 20.05 -6.03 22.28
N PRO A 92 20.77 -5.81 23.40
CA PRO A 92 20.51 -6.49 24.67
C PRO A 92 19.10 -6.28 25.21
N THR A 93 18.49 -5.13 24.92
CA THR A 93 17.12 -4.78 25.33
C THR A 93 16.07 -5.06 24.25
N GLY A 94 16.48 -5.38 23.01
CA GLY A 94 15.60 -5.54 21.85
C GLY A 94 14.92 -4.26 21.35
N ILE A 95 14.97 -3.16 22.11
CA ILE A 95 14.30 -1.89 21.80
C ILE A 95 14.90 -1.25 20.54
N GLY A 96 16.23 -1.22 20.43
CA GLY A 96 16.92 -0.64 19.28
C GLY A 96 16.63 -1.41 17.98
N ALA A 97 16.66 -2.74 18.04
CA ALA A 97 16.29 -3.60 16.91
C ALA A 97 14.81 -3.42 16.52
N GLY A 98 13.92 -3.26 17.50
CA GLY A 98 12.49 -3.00 17.29
C GLY A 98 12.24 -1.69 16.54
N ILE A 99 12.84 -0.59 17.02
CA ILE A 99 12.70 0.74 16.37
C ILE A 99 13.26 0.69 14.94
N ALA A 100 14.44 0.11 14.74
CA ALA A 100 15.05 -0.01 13.43
C ALA A 100 14.21 -0.86 12.46
N GLY A 101 13.64 -1.97 12.94
CA GLY A 101 12.75 -2.83 12.15
C GLY A 101 11.46 -2.12 11.72
N VAL A 102 10.83 -1.36 12.64
CA VAL A 102 9.63 -0.56 12.33
C VAL A 102 9.95 0.52 11.28
N LEU A 103 11.05 1.26 11.46
CA LEU A 103 11.45 2.32 10.53
C LEU A 103 11.77 1.74 9.13
N ALA A 104 12.48 0.62 9.08
CA ALA A 104 12.77 -0.06 7.81
C ALA A 104 11.49 -0.54 7.12
N GLY A 105 10.55 -1.12 7.87
CA GLY A 105 9.25 -1.53 7.33
C GLY A 105 8.44 -0.36 6.77
N LEU A 106 8.35 0.75 7.50
CA LEU A 106 7.66 1.97 7.04
C LEU A 106 8.32 2.59 5.81
N ALA A 107 9.66 2.64 5.77
CA ALA A 107 10.39 3.15 4.61
C ALA A 107 10.13 2.30 3.35
N VAL A 108 10.17 0.96 3.49
CA VAL A 108 9.86 0.03 2.39
C VAL A 108 8.40 0.18 1.95
N LEU A 109 7.46 0.28 2.89
CA LEU A 109 6.04 0.50 2.59
C LEU A 109 5.85 1.75 1.73
N GLU A 110 6.41 2.87 2.14
CA GLU A 110 6.28 4.15 1.44
C GLU A 110 6.97 4.12 0.08
N LEU A 111 8.17 3.56 -0.03
CA LEU A 111 8.89 3.46 -1.30
C LEU A 111 8.10 2.59 -2.29
N CYS A 112 7.59 1.44 -1.85
CA CYS A 112 6.77 0.56 -2.68
C CYS A 112 5.45 1.22 -3.08
N ALA A 113 4.82 1.94 -2.17
CA ALA A 113 3.57 2.66 -2.45
C ALA A 113 3.78 3.79 -3.47
N ALA A 114 4.83 4.59 -3.29
CA ALA A 114 5.21 5.64 -4.23
C ALA A 114 5.55 5.07 -5.61
N PHE A 115 6.33 4.00 -5.64
CA PHE A 115 6.67 3.29 -6.88
C PHE A 115 5.43 2.74 -7.58
N ALA A 116 4.50 2.12 -6.84
CA ALA A 116 3.25 1.62 -7.39
C ALA A 116 2.40 2.73 -8.01
N ILE A 117 2.29 3.88 -7.33
CA ILE A 117 1.60 5.06 -7.88
C ILE A 117 2.28 5.53 -9.17
N ALA A 118 3.61 5.67 -9.17
CA ALA A 118 4.37 6.09 -10.35
C ALA A 118 4.19 5.11 -11.52
N MET A 119 4.23 3.81 -11.26
CA MET A 119 3.97 2.77 -12.25
C MET A 119 2.55 2.84 -12.82
N MET A 120 1.54 3.07 -11.98
CA MET A 120 0.15 3.24 -12.43
C MET A 120 -0.01 4.49 -13.30
N THR A 121 0.58 5.62 -12.90
CA THR A 121 0.57 6.85 -13.69
C THR A 121 1.27 6.65 -15.04
N GLY A 122 2.45 6.03 -15.04
CA GLY A 122 3.20 5.73 -16.26
C GLY A 122 2.46 4.75 -17.17
N ALA A 123 1.84 3.71 -16.61
CA ALA A 123 1.02 2.77 -17.37
C ALA A 123 -0.20 3.44 -18.00
N LEU A 124 -0.85 4.38 -17.30
CA LEU A 124 -1.97 5.15 -17.84
C LEU A 124 -1.54 6.14 -18.93
N GLN A 125 -0.37 6.76 -18.79
CA GLN A 125 0.22 7.61 -19.85
C GLN A 125 0.52 6.76 -21.09
N LEU A 126 1.20 5.63 -20.91
CA LEU A 126 1.49 4.70 -21.99
C LEU A 126 0.21 4.20 -22.67
N ALA A 127 -0.83 3.89 -21.88
CA ALA A 127 -2.14 3.48 -22.38
C ALA A 127 -2.83 4.58 -23.20
N TYR A 128 -2.75 5.84 -22.74
CA TYR A 128 -3.27 7.00 -23.45
C TYR A 128 -2.56 7.21 -24.79
N ASP A 129 -1.23 7.09 -24.83
CA ASP A 129 -0.42 7.34 -26.02
C ASP A 129 -0.47 6.21 -27.06
N THR A 130 -0.64 4.96 -26.62
CA THR A 130 -0.54 3.77 -27.50
C THR A 130 -1.88 3.27 -28.02
N GLY A 131 -2.98 3.52 -27.31
CA GLY A 131 -4.33 3.08 -27.70
C GLY A 131 -4.62 1.59 -27.49
N ARG A 132 -5.91 1.23 -27.52
CA ARG A 132 -6.42 -0.09 -27.06
C ARG A 132 -5.78 -1.32 -27.70
N HIS A 133 -5.44 -1.27 -29.00
CA HIS A 133 -4.89 -2.42 -29.72
C HIS A 133 -3.43 -2.69 -29.35
N ARG A 134 -2.63 -1.65 -29.11
CA ARG A 134 -1.23 -1.78 -28.69
C ARG A 134 -1.13 -2.18 -27.22
N VAL A 135 -2.04 -1.69 -26.37
CA VAL A 135 -2.13 -2.13 -24.97
C VAL A 135 -2.43 -3.62 -24.87
N ARG A 136 -3.32 -4.16 -25.72
CA ARG A 136 -3.52 -5.61 -25.82
C ARG A 136 -2.23 -6.35 -26.17
N ALA A 137 -1.46 -5.86 -27.15
CA ALA A 137 -0.21 -6.47 -27.55
C ALA A 137 0.81 -6.49 -26.39
N LEU A 138 0.92 -5.39 -25.63
CA LEU A 138 1.79 -5.31 -24.45
C LEU A 138 1.36 -6.30 -23.35
N LEU A 139 0.06 -6.44 -23.09
CA LEU A 139 -0.47 -7.41 -22.14
C LEU A 139 -0.16 -8.85 -22.56
N LEU A 140 -0.29 -9.17 -23.85
CA LEU A 140 0.05 -10.50 -24.39
C LEU A 140 1.54 -10.79 -24.29
N ILE A 141 2.41 -9.81 -24.61
CA ILE A 141 3.86 -9.94 -24.44
C ILE A 141 4.19 -10.17 -22.96
N ALA A 142 3.57 -9.43 -22.05
CA ALA A 142 3.76 -9.60 -20.62
C ALA A 142 3.30 -11.00 -20.15
N CYS A 143 2.15 -11.49 -20.61
CA CYS A 143 1.71 -12.86 -20.35
C CYS A 143 2.72 -13.89 -20.86
N ALA A 144 3.25 -13.72 -22.08
CA ALA A 144 4.24 -14.62 -22.66
C ALA A 144 5.55 -14.64 -21.85
N MET A 145 6.04 -13.47 -21.41
CA MET A 145 7.23 -13.37 -20.56
C MET A 145 7.01 -14.06 -19.20
N VAL A 146 5.84 -13.88 -18.58
CA VAL A 146 5.54 -14.53 -17.29
C VAL A 146 5.45 -16.04 -17.45
N LEU A 147 4.80 -16.55 -18.51
CA LEU A 147 4.74 -17.98 -18.79
C LEU A 147 6.13 -18.57 -19.07
N ALA A 148 6.97 -17.87 -19.83
CA ALA A 148 8.34 -18.28 -20.08
C ALA A 148 9.18 -18.32 -18.79
N GLY A 149 9.08 -17.28 -17.96
CA GLY A 149 9.76 -17.22 -16.67
C GLY A 149 9.27 -18.29 -15.68
N LEU A 150 7.97 -18.59 -15.71
CA LEU A 150 7.39 -19.66 -14.89
C LEU A 150 7.84 -21.05 -15.39
N GLY A 151 7.87 -21.28 -16.69
CA GLY A 151 8.39 -22.51 -17.30
C GLY A 151 9.86 -22.73 -16.94
N TRP A 152 10.67 -21.67 -17.01
CA TRP A 152 12.06 -21.71 -16.56
C TRP A 152 12.17 -22.07 -15.07
N ARG A 153 11.38 -21.40 -14.20
CA ARG A 153 11.38 -21.69 -12.76
C ARG A 153 10.96 -23.12 -12.46
N LEU A 154 9.91 -23.62 -13.10
CA LEU A 154 9.44 -24.99 -12.94
C LEU A 154 10.49 -26.02 -13.37
N SER A 155 11.29 -25.72 -14.40
CA SER A 155 12.39 -26.59 -14.82
C SER A 155 13.53 -26.70 -13.80
N ALA A 156 13.63 -25.75 -12.88
CA ALA A 156 14.66 -25.67 -11.86
C ALA A 156 14.14 -25.94 -10.43
N LEU A 157 12.86 -26.31 -10.27
CA LEU A 157 12.21 -26.42 -8.97
C LEU A 157 12.20 -27.88 -8.49
N ASP A 158 12.68 -28.12 -7.26
CA ASP A 158 12.43 -29.38 -6.57
C ASP A 158 10.94 -29.48 -6.17
N PRO A 159 10.24 -30.59 -6.50
CA PRO A 159 8.80 -30.73 -6.30
C PRO A 159 8.37 -30.72 -4.81
N THR A 160 9.31 -30.87 -3.89
CA THR A 160 9.08 -30.83 -2.44
C THR A 160 9.19 -29.41 -1.84
N ALA A 161 9.67 -28.42 -2.61
CA ALA A 161 9.97 -27.07 -2.13
C ALA A 161 8.87 -26.03 -2.44
N LEU A 162 7.60 -26.42 -2.31
CA LEU A 162 6.45 -25.51 -2.44
C LEU A 162 6.39 -24.55 -1.26
N SER A 163 7.15 -23.47 -1.36
CA SER A 163 7.18 -22.38 -0.40
C SER A 163 6.35 -21.19 -0.88
N LEU A 164 5.84 -20.38 0.05
CA LEU A 164 5.09 -19.16 -0.24
C LEU A 164 5.76 -18.24 -1.29
N PRO A 165 7.09 -17.99 -1.26
CA PRO A 165 7.76 -17.23 -2.31
C PRO A 165 7.77 -17.90 -3.70
N ALA A 166 7.61 -19.22 -3.77
CA ALA A 166 7.50 -19.94 -5.04
C ALA A 166 6.10 -19.83 -5.69
N ILE A 167 5.05 -19.59 -4.89
CA ILE A 167 3.66 -19.46 -5.36
C ILE A 167 3.36 -18.06 -5.88
N LEU A 168 4.05 -17.05 -5.35
CA LEU A 168 3.81 -15.64 -5.68
C LEU A 168 3.89 -15.34 -7.21
N PRO A 169 4.90 -15.83 -7.96
CA PRO A 169 4.96 -15.62 -9.42
C PRO A 169 3.82 -16.29 -10.18
N MET A 170 3.33 -17.44 -9.69
CA MET A 170 2.19 -18.13 -10.29
C MET A 170 0.90 -17.33 -10.13
N LEU A 171 0.66 -16.79 -8.93
CA LEU A 171 -0.48 -15.91 -8.66
C LEU A 171 -0.40 -14.63 -9.49
N ALA A 172 0.78 -14.03 -9.61
CA ALA A 172 0.99 -12.86 -10.45
C ALA A 172 0.69 -13.16 -11.93
N GLY A 173 1.14 -14.31 -12.45
CA GLY A 173 0.85 -14.74 -13.81
C GLY A 173 -0.63 -15.03 -14.05
N ALA A 174 -1.29 -15.73 -13.13
CA ALA A 174 -2.73 -15.98 -13.20
C ALA A 174 -3.53 -14.67 -13.19
N GLY A 175 -3.15 -13.72 -12.34
CA GLY A 175 -3.75 -12.39 -12.29
C GLY A 175 -3.57 -11.62 -13.60
N LEU A 176 -2.38 -11.67 -14.19
CA LEU A 176 -2.10 -11.03 -15.47
C LEU A 176 -2.93 -11.63 -16.62
N VAL A 177 -3.06 -12.96 -16.68
CA VAL A 177 -3.90 -13.63 -17.68
C VAL A 177 -5.38 -13.24 -17.50
N ALA A 178 -5.88 -13.26 -16.26
CA ALA A 178 -7.25 -12.85 -15.97
C ALA A 178 -7.51 -11.38 -16.38
N LEU A 179 -6.55 -10.49 -16.13
CA LEU A 179 -6.60 -9.09 -16.54
C LEU A 179 -6.65 -8.96 -18.07
N THR A 180 -5.83 -9.71 -18.79
CA THR A 180 -5.81 -9.72 -20.26
C THR A 180 -7.14 -10.19 -20.84
N ILE A 181 -7.71 -11.28 -20.30
CA ILE A 181 -9.02 -11.79 -20.74
C ILE A 181 -10.12 -10.76 -20.48
N TRP A 182 -10.10 -10.13 -19.30
CA TRP A 182 -11.07 -9.07 -18.98
C TRP A 182 -10.91 -7.87 -19.93
N PHE A 183 -9.69 -7.43 -20.20
CA PHE A 183 -9.41 -6.31 -21.10
C PHE A 183 -9.99 -6.57 -22.51
N GLU A 184 -9.79 -7.77 -23.04
CA GLU A 184 -10.35 -8.15 -24.34
C GLU A 184 -11.89 -8.13 -24.34
N ARG A 185 -12.52 -8.58 -23.26
CA ARG A 185 -13.98 -8.58 -23.12
C ARG A 185 -14.54 -7.16 -22.99
N ALA A 186 -13.92 -6.32 -22.19
CA ALA A 186 -14.42 -4.98 -21.87
C ALA A 186 -14.19 -3.96 -22.99
N TYR A 187 -13.05 -4.02 -23.69
CA TYR A 187 -12.62 -2.93 -24.58
C TYR A 187 -12.51 -3.30 -26.06
N LEU A 188 -12.56 -4.59 -26.41
CA LEU A 188 -12.41 -5.06 -27.80
C LEU A 188 -13.64 -5.75 -28.37
N ARG A 189 -14.62 -6.13 -27.53
CA ARG A 189 -15.86 -6.79 -27.97
C ARG A 189 -17.07 -5.87 -27.81
N PRO A 190 -17.47 -5.11 -28.85
CA PRO A 190 -18.61 -4.20 -28.77
C PRO A 190 -19.95 -4.92 -28.52
N ALA A 191 -20.04 -6.20 -28.85
CA ALA A 191 -21.24 -7.01 -28.62
C ALA A 191 -21.37 -7.57 -27.17
N TYR A 192 -20.40 -7.30 -26.28
CA TYR A 192 -20.44 -7.81 -24.92
C TYR A 192 -21.24 -6.89 -23.99
N PRO A 193 -22.15 -7.41 -23.14
CA PRO A 193 -22.83 -6.60 -22.14
C PRO A 193 -21.80 -6.03 -21.17
N GLY A 194 -21.60 -4.70 -21.21
CA GLY A 194 -20.54 -4.01 -20.46
C GLY A 194 -19.33 -3.59 -21.30
N PHE A 195 -19.44 -3.48 -22.62
CA PHE A 195 -18.47 -2.77 -23.45
C PHE A 195 -18.26 -1.35 -22.93
N ARG A 196 -17.01 -0.94 -22.77
CA ARG A 196 -16.61 0.38 -22.28
C ARG A 196 -15.68 1.06 -23.27
N ASP A 197 -15.79 2.38 -23.34
CA ASP A 197 -14.84 3.16 -24.13
C ASP A 197 -13.52 3.28 -23.39
N PHE A 198 -12.50 2.59 -23.94
CA PHE A 198 -11.14 2.57 -23.39
C PHE A 198 -10.58 3.97 -23.15
N TRP A 199 -10.82 4.90 -24.08
CA TRP A 199 -10.28 6.25 -23.98
C TRP A 199 -10.93 7.06 -22.84
N VAL A 200 -12.25 6.93 -22.67
CA VAL A 200 -13.00 7.56 -21.58
C VAL A 200 -12.50 7.04 -20.24
N ASP A 201 -12.39 5.72 -20.09
CA ASP A 201 -11.92 5.11 -18.84
C ASP A 201 -10.46 5.50 -18.50
N VAL A 202 -9.57 5.63 -19.50
CA VAL A 202 -8.18 6.08 -19.29
C VAL A 202 -8.14 7.55 -18.85
N VAL A 203 -8.92 8.43 -19.49
CA VAL A 203 -8.97 9.86 -19.14
C VAL A 203 -9.56 10.05 -17.75
N ASP A 204 -10.66 9.36 -17.44
CA ASP A 204 -11.29 9.41 -16.12
C ASP A 204 -10.36 8.88 -15.03
N ALA A 205 -9.65 7.78 -15.27
CA ALA A 205 -8.65 7.26 -14.33
C ALA A 205 -7.51 8.24 -14.10
N ARG A 206 -7.01 8.92 -15.16
CA ARG A 206 -5.98 9.96 -15.03
C ARG A 206 -6.47 11.17 -14.24
N LEU A 207 -7.68 11.66 -14.55
CA LEU A 207 -8.31 12.76 -13.81
C LEU A 207 -8.51 12.40 -12.34
N PHE A 208 -8.96 11.17 -12.07
CA PHE A 208 -9.11 10.67 -10.71
C PHE A 208 -7.77 10.62 -9.96
N LEU A 209 -6.71 10.10 -10.57
CA LEU A 209 -5.38 10.10 -9.96
C LEU A 209 -4.85 11.51 -9.71
N MET A 210 -5.08 12.45 -10.64
CA MET A 210 -4.74 13.85 -10.42
C MET A 210 -5.48 14.44 -9.22
N ARG A 211 -6.81 14.27 -9.13
CA ARG A 211 -7.60 14.78 -8.00
C ARG A 211 -7.22 14.14 -6.67
N ALA A 212 -7.05 12.82 -6.66
CA ALA A 212 -6.61 12.08 -5.48
C ALA A 212 -5.20 12.49 -5.00
N ALA A 213 -4.32 12.94 -5.90
CA ALA A 213 -3.01 13.49 -5.53
C ALA A 213 -3.12 14.84 -4.80
N HIS A 214 -4.20 15.59 -5.02
CA HIS A 214 -4.48 16.90 -4.40
C HIS A 214 -5.40 16.80 -3.16
N GLY A 215 -5.84 15.60 -2.79
CA GLY A 215 -6.64 15.37 -1.57
C GLY A 215 -8.15 15.58 -1.73
N GLU A 216 -8.65 15.67 -2.97
CA GLU A 216 -10.07 15.79 -3.30
C GLU A 216 -10.77 14.42 -3.39
#